data_AF-A0A7C5DZR3-F1
#
_entry.id   AF-A0A7C5DZR3-F1
#
_cell.length_a   1.000
_cell.length_b   1.000
_cell.length_c   1.000
_cell.angle_alpha   90.00
_cell.angle_beta   90.00
_cell.angle_gamma   90.00
#
_symmetry.space_group_name_H-M   'P 1'
#
loop_
_entity.id
_entity.type
_entity.pdbx_description
1 polymer ?
#
loop_
_entity_poly.entity_id
_entity_poly.type
_entity_poly.pdbx_seq_one_letter_code
_entity_poly.pdbx_strand_id
1 'polypeptide(L)'
;MAEETMENLKKPLDKMTVKELREVALELPEITGVHGMNKPELLAAVKEAKGIEDAPVKKISAAVGSVKSRIKNFKKMREAALKEKNAKLATIYRRRISRLKKKSRRVA
;
A
#
# COMPACT_ATOMS: atom_id res chain seq x y z
N MET A 1 21.68 -17.14 -28.56
CA MET A 1 20.62 -17.75 -27.73
C MET A 1 20.55 -17.12 -26.33
N ALA A 2 20.69 -15.80 -26.20
CA ALA A 2 20.65 -15.11 -24.90
C ALA A 2 19.75 -13.86 -24.89
N GLU A 3 19.09 -13.55 -26.01
CA GLU A 3 18.24 -12.36 -26.17
C GLU A 3 16.74 -12.66 -25.94
N GLU A 4 16.34 -13.93 -25.79
CA GLU A 4 14.92 -14.33 -25.72
C GLU A 4 14.30 -14.35 -24.31
N THR A 5 15.06 -14.12 -23.23
CA THR A 5 14.50 -14.10 -21.86
C THR A 5 13.99 -12.72 -21.42
N MET A 6 14.08 -11.71 -22.29
CA MET A 6 13.75 -10.31 -21.99
C MET A 6 12.25 -9.96 -22.10
N GLU A 7 11.37 -10.85 -22.56
CA GLU A 7 9.98 -10.45 -22.92
C GLU A 7 8.83 -11.20 -22.22
N ASN A 8 9.11 -12.19 -21.36
CA ASN A 8 8.06 -12.99 -20.71
C ASN A 8 7.82 -12.75 -19.22
N LEU A 9 8.49 -11.78 -18.60
CA LEU A 9 8.14 -11.34 -17.24
C LEU A 9 6.99 -10.33 -17.26
N LYS A 10 5.86 -10.70 -17.88
CA LYS A 10 4.57 -9.98 -17.83
C LYS A 10 3.96 -9.90 -16.41
N LYS A 11 4.62 -10.50 -15.41
CA LYS A 11 4.28 -10.35 -14.00
C LYS A 11 5.11 -9.20 -13.41
N PRO A 12 4.49 -8.11 -12.92
CA PRO A 12 5.22 -7.12 -12.12
C PRO A 12 5.91 -7.81 -10.93
N LEU A 13 7.11 -7.35 -10.55
CA LEU A 13 7.91 -7.91 -9.44
C LEU A 13 7.06 -8.16 -8.18
N ASP A 14 6.13 -7.25 -7.87
CA ASP A 14 5.21 -7.34 -6.73
C ASP A 14 4.27 -8.56 -6.74
N LYS A 15 4.06 -9.20 -7.91
CA LYS A 15 3.23 -10.40 -8.06
C LYS A 15 4.05 -11.70 -8.13
N MET A 16 5.38 -11.62 -8.11
CA MET A 16 6.21 -12.82 -8.10
C MET A 16 6.10 -13.56 -6.76
N THR A 17 6.25 -14.86 -6.84
CA THR A 17 6.36 -15.75 -5.69
C THR A 17 7.75 -15.66 -5.08
N VAL A 18 7.91 -16.09 -3.82
CA VAL A 18 9.20 -16.03 -3.13
C VAL A 18 10.28 -16.83 -3.87
N LYS A 19 9.91 -17.93 -4.53
CA LYS A 19 10.84 -18.77 -5.31
C LYS A 19 11.36 -18.03 -6.54
N GLU A 20 10.47 -17.45 -7.34
CA GLU A 20 10.82 -16.62 -8.51
C GLU A 20 11.71 -15.42 -8.09
N LEU A 21 11.44 -14.79 -6.94
CA LEU A 21 12.28 -13.70 -6.42
C LEU A 21 13.67 -14.16 -5.96
N ARG A 22 13.80 -15.39 -5.46
CA ARG A 22 15.09 -15.96 -5.05
C ARG A 22 15.94 -16.33 -6.26
N GLU A 23 15.34 -16.86 -7.31
CA GLU A 23 16.02 -17.19 -8.57
C GLU A 23 16.60 -15.92 -9.21
N VAL A 24 15.78 -14.86 -9.33
CA VAL A 24 16.23 -13.56 -9.84
C VAL A 24 17.30 -12.93 -8.94
N ALA A 25 17.23 -13.12 -7.62
CA ALA A 25 18.24 -12.61 -6.70
C ALA A 25 19.55 -13.42 -6.73
N LEU A 26 19.51 -14.71 -7.06
CA LEU A 26 20.70 -15.56 -7.23
C LEU A 26 21.47 -15.24 -8.53
N GLU A 27 20.76 -14.81 -9.57
CA GLU A 27 21.36 -14.34 -10.82
C GLU A 27 22.08 -12.99 -10.67
N LEU A 28 21.76 -12.22 -9.62
CA LEU A 28 22.37 -10.93 -9.33
C LEU A 28 23.49 -11.09 -8.27
N PRO A 29 24.78 -10.95 -8.65
CA PRO A 29 25.90 -11.14 -7.73
C PRO A 29 25.99 -10.09 -6.62
N GLU A 30 25.19 -9.03 -6.70
CA GLU A 30 25.13 -7.96 -5.70
C GLU A 30 24.32 -8.35 -4.45
N ILE A 31 23.48 -9.40 -4.50
CA ILE A 31 22.60 -9.79 -3.40
C ILE A 31 23.13 -11.05 -2.70
N THR A 32 23.83 -10.87 -1.57
CA THR A 32 24.25 -11.98 -0.71
C THR A 32 23.22 -12.26 0.39
N GLY A 33 22.90 -13.53 0.65
CA GLY A 33 21.98 -13.92 1.74
C GLY A 33 20.51 -14.17 1.32
N VAL A 34 20.27 -14.42 0.03
CA VAL A 34 18.94 -14.65 -0.59
C VAL A 34 18.04 -15.65 0.16
N HIS A 35 18.62 -16.69 0.76
CA HIS A 35 17.84 -17.72 1.47
C HIS A 35 17.28 -17.25 2.83
N GLY A 36 17.88 -16.24 3.45
CA GLY A 36 17.48 -15.69 4.75
C GLY A 36 16.53 -14.49 4.68
N MET A 37 16.32 -13.91 3.49
CA MET A 37 15.50 -12.72 3.32
C MET A 37 14.00 -13.02 3.25
N ASN A 38 13.20 -12.16 3.88
CA ASN A 38 11.74 -12.20 3.78
C ASN A 38 11.27 -11.72 2.40
N LYS A 39 10.04 -12.09 1.98
CA LYS A 39 9.45 -11.63 0.71
C LYS A 39 9.57 -10.11 0.44
N PRO A 40 9.28 -9.20 1.40
CA PRO A 40 9.44 -7.76 1.18
C PRO A 40 10.90 -7.32 1.03
N GLU A 41 11.84 -7.98 1.71
CA GLU A 41 13.27 -7.68 1.64
C GLU A 41 13.85 -8.13 0.29
N LEU A 42 13.47 -9.32 -0.19
CA LEU A 42 13.83 -9.80 -1.54
C LEU A 42 13.31 -8.87 -2.64
N LEU A 43 12.10 -8.34 -2.49
CA LEU A 43 11.54 -7.39 -3.44
C LEU A 43 12.33 -6.08 -3.47
N ALA A 44 12.77 -5.59 -2.32
CA ALA A 44 13.58 -4.37 -2.23
C ALA A 44 14.95 -4.59 -2.86
N ALA A 45 15.65 -5.66 -2.48
CA ALA A 45 16.98 -5.99 -3.01
C ALA A 45 16.97 -6.19 -4.54
N VAL A 46 15.98 -6.90 -5.08
CA VAL A 46 15.83 -7.10 -6.53
C VAL A 46 15.45 -5.81 -7.26
N LYS A 47 14.73 -4.87 -6.61
CA LYS A 47 14.40 -3.56 -7.20
C LYS A 47 15.59 -2.61 -7.19
N GLU A 48 16.36 -2.60 -6.10
CA GLU A 48 17.61 -1.83 -5.95
C GLU A 48 18.65 -2.28 -6.98
N ALA A 49 18.89 -3.59 -7.09
CA ALA A 49 19.83 -4.15 -8.08
C ALA A 49 19.37 -3.96 -9.54
N LYS A 50 18.07 -3.73 -9.78
CA LYS A 50 17.51 -3.41 -11.11
C LYS A 50 17.41 -1.91 -11.39
N GLY A 51 17.86 -1.05 -10.48
CA GLY A 51 17.92 0.40 -10.67
C GLY A 51 16.55 1.10 -10.81
N ILE A 52 15.47 0.49 -10.32
CA ILE A 52 14.15 1.11 -10.33
C ILE A 52 14.00 1.92 -9.04
N GLU A 53 14.20 3.23 -9.13
CA GLU A 53 13.94 4.16 -8.02
C GLU A 53 12.51 3.98 -7.49
N ASP A 54 12.41 3.82 -6.17
CA ASP A 54 11.17 3.63 -5.44
C ASP A 54 10.19 4.78 -5.68
N ALA A 55 9.26 4.60 -6.62
CA ALA A 55 7.98 5.26 -6.48
C ALA A 55 7.32 4.63 -5.25
N PRO A 56 7.09 5.39 -4.15
CA PRO A 56 6.55 4.81 -2.93
C PRO A 56 5.23 4.17 -3.28
N VAL A 57 5.18 2.83 -3.22
CA VAL A 57 3.96 2.07 -3.40
C VAL A 57 3.00 2.61 -2.36
N LYS A 58 2.07 3.48 -2.80
CA LYS A 58 1.02 4.03 -1.94
C LYS A 58 0.34 2.79 -1.39
N LYS A 59 0.63 2.45 -0.13
CA LYS A 59 -0.01 1.34 0.55
C LYS A 59 -1.49 1.70 0.59
N ILE A 60 -2.25 1.22 -0.41
CA ILE A 60 -3.71 1.18 -0.40
C ILE A 60 -4.10 0.05 0.56
N SER A 61 -3.44 -0.03 1.72
CA SER A 61 -3.99 -0.79 2.81
C SER A 61 -5.06 0.10 3.41
N ALA A 62 -6.22 -0.49 3.67
CA ALA A 62 -7.22 0.06 4.56
C ALA A 62 -6.66 0.14 6.01
N ALA A 63 -5.44 0.65 6.19
CA ALA A 63 -4.79 0.84 7.46
C ALA A 63 -5.71 1.70 8.33
N VAL A 64 -5.87 1.29 9.58
CA VAL A 64 -6.62 2.00 10.62
C VAL A 64 -6.27 3.50 10.63
N GLY A 65 -5.02 3.86 10.32
CA GLY A 65 -4.56 5.25 10.14
C GLY A 65 -5.33 6.03 9.06
N SER A 66 -5.58 5.44 7.89
CA SER A 66 -6.37 6.05 6.79
C SER A 66 -7.84 6.24 7.16
N VAL A 67 -8.37 5.42 8.07
CA VAL A 67 -9.75 5.54 8.57
C VAL A 67 -9.82 6.68 9.60
N LYS A 68 -8.82 6.79 10.48
CA LYS A 68 -8.70 7.86 11.47
C LYS A 68 -8.52 9.24 10.82
N SER A 69 -7.72 9.36 9.75
CA SER A 69 -7.57 10.62 9.02
C SER A 69 -8.89 11.09 8.39
N ARG A 70 -9.63 10.17 7.74
CA ARG A 70 -10.97 10.45 7.21
C ARG A 70 -11.95 10.90 8.29
N ILE A 71 -11.92 10.29 9.48
CA ILE A 71 -12.75 10.72 10.62
C ILE A 71 -12.43 12.16 11.03
N LYS A 72 -11.15 12.55 11.09
CA LYS A 72 -10.74 13.92 11.42
C LYS A 72 -11.28 14.93 10.40
N ASN A 73 -11.21 14.60 9.11
CA ASN A 73 -11.74 15.46 8.05
C ASN A 73 -13.27 15.63 8.15
N PHE A 74 -14.01 14.54 8.36
CA PHE A 74 -15.47 14.64 8.51
C PHE A 74 -15.91 15.40 9.77
N LYS A 75 -15.11 15.41 10.84
CA LYS A 75 -15.37 16.26 12.02
C LYS A 75 -15.28 17.75 11.66
N LYS A 76 -14.21 18.16 10.96
CA LYS A 76 -14.05 19.54 10.48
C LYS A 76 -15.21 19.96 9.57
N MET A 77 -15.58 19.09 8.61
CA MET A 77 -16.72 19.36 7.72
C MET A 77 -18.05 19.47 8.48
N ARG A 78 -18.25 18.68 9.54
CA ARG A 78 -19.41 18.81 10.41
C ARG A 78 -19.43 20.13 11.14
N GLU A 79 -18.30 20.58 11.69
CA GLU A 79 -18.20 21.87 12.38
C GLU A 79 -18.48 23.04 11.42
N ALA A 80 -17.94 22.99 10.20
CA ALA A 80 -18.25 23.96 9.15
C ALA A 80 -19.76 23.98 8.83
N ALA A 81 -20.37 22.81 8.59
CA ALA A 81 -21.80 22.71 8.33
C ALA A 81 -22.68 23.21 9.49
N LEU A 82 -22.23 23.06 10.74
CA LEU A 82 -22.93 23.61 11.90
C LEU A 82 -22.83 25.15 11.95
N LYS A 83 -21.67 25.72 11.61
CA LYS A 83 -21.48 27.18 11.49
C LYS A 83 -22.37 27.77 10.39
N GLU A 84 -22.48 27.07 9.26
CA GLU A 84 -23.35 27.42 8.14
C GLU A 84 -24.84 27.12 8.41
N LYS A 85 -25.20 26.65 9.60
CA LYS A 85 -26.56 26.23 10.00
C LYS A 85 -27.19 25.18 9.06
N ASN A 86 -26.37 24.44 8.32
CA ASN A 86 -26.83 23.37 7.44
C ASN A 86 -26.99 22.04 8.20
N ALA A 87 -28.16 21.89 8.84
CA ALA A 87 -28.48 20.71 9.66
C ALA A 87 -28.45 19.39 8.87
N LYS A 88 -28.82 19.42 7.57
CA LYS A 88 -28.82 18.23 6.69
C LYS A 88 -27.38 17.72 6.51
N LEU A 89 -26.45 18.60 6.12
CA LEU A 89 -25.03 18.24 5.95
C LEU A 89 -24.39 17.79 7.26
N ALA A 90 -24.63 18.51 8.36
CA ALA A 90 -24.12 18.12 9.69
C ALA A 90 -24.57 16.70 10.09
N THR A 91 -25.81 16.32 9.76
CA THR A 91 -26.36 14.99 10.02
C THR A 91 -25.72 13.92 9.14
N ILE A 92 -25.50 14.20 7.85
CA ILE A 92 -24.80 13.30 6.93
C ILE A 92 -23.38 13.03 7.43
N TYR A 93 -22.64 14.07 7.80
CA TYR A 93 -21.27 13.91 8.31
C TYR A 93 -21.23 13.13 9.64
N ARG A 94 -22.17 13.38 10.56
CA ARG A 94 -22.31 12.57 11.79
C ARG A 94 -22.50 11.08 11.47
N ARG A 95 -23.38 10.74 10.54
CA ARG A 95 -23.64 9.34 10.12
C ARG A 95 -22.40 8.72 9.48
N ARG A 96 -21.69 9.44 8.61
CA ARG A 96 -20.43 8.98 7.98
C ARG A 96 -19.34 8.71 9.02
N ILE A 97 -19.18 9.60 10.00
CA ILE A 97 -18.24 9.41 11.13
C ILE A 97 -18.57 8.11 11.89
N SER A 98 -19.84 7.88 12.23
CA SER A 98 -20.24 6.65 12.94
C SER A 98 -19.94 5.38 12.12
N ARG A 99 -20.19 5.38 10.82
CA ARG A 99 -19.86 4.25 9.93
C ARG A 99 -18.35 4.00 9.88
N LEU A 100 -17.53 5.05 9.76
CA LEU A 100 -16.07 4.93 9.75
C LEU A 100 -15.52 4.43 11.09
N LYS A 101 -16.08 4.89 12.23
CA LYS A 101 -15.73 4.36 13.56
C LYS A 101 -16.04 2.87 13.67
N LYS A 102 -17.21 2.42 13.18
CA LYS A 102 -17.56 0.99 13.13
C LYS A 102 -16.60 0.21 12.23
N LYS A 103 -16.26 0.73 11.05
CA LYS A 103 -15.28 0.11 10.14
C LYS A 103 -13.90 0.00 10.79
N SER A 104 -13.45 1.02 11.51
CA SER A 104 -12.18 1.00 12.25
C SER A 104 -12.14 -0.08 13.32
N ARG A 105 -13.25 -0.33 14.02
CA ARG A 105 -13.33 -1.38 15.07
C ARG A 105 -13.41 -2.80 14.51
N ARG A 106 -13.79 -2.96 13.25
CA ARG A 106 -13.84 -4.27 12.57
C ARG A 106 -12.49 -4.67 11.96
N VAL A 107 -11.61 -3.69 11.74
CA VAL A 107 -10.31 -3.86 11.08
C VAL A 107 -9.16 -3.84 12.10
N ALA A 108 -9.39 -3.30 13.30
CA ALA A 108 -8.49 -3.41 14.45
C ALA A 108 -8.83 -4.68 15.23
#